data_AF-A0A928QEV2-F1
#
_entry.id   AF-A0A928QEV2-F1
#
_cell.length_a   1.000
_cell.length_b   1.000
_cell.length_c   1.000
_cell.angle_alpha   90.00
_cell.angle_beta   90.00
_cell.angle_gamma   90.00
#
_symmetry.space_group_name_H-M   'P 1'
#
loop_
_entity.id
_entity.type
_entity.pdbx_description
1 polymer ?
#
loop_
_entity_poly.entity_id
_entity_poly.type
_entity_poly.pdbx_seq_one_letter_code
_entity_poly.pdbx_strand_id
1 'polypeptide(L)'
;MRKKEELKTERKTVLMTKALLQDIENEAAERGIKPNAVMNERLEHQNRDNTPSKMVAFQDYANEAVKMMEKHSKKEAEYLERKAHELWMF
;
A
#
# COMPACT_ATOMS: atom_id res chain seq x y z
N MET A 1 3.27 -2.57 20.80
CA MET A 1 4.36 -1.57 20.76
C MET A 1 5.70 -2.31 20.65
N ARG A 2 6.62 -1.88 19.77
CA ARG A 2 7.93 -2.54 19.60
C ARG A 2 8.75 -2.47 20.90
N LYS A 3 9.57 -3.49 21.18
CA LYS A 3 10.41 -3.51 22.39
C LYS A 3 11.51 -2.44 22.26
N LYS A 4 11.88 -1.76 23.36
CA LYS A 4 12.90 -0.69 23.36
C LYS A 4 14.26 -1.13 22.79
N GLU A 5 14.57 -2.42 22.90
CA GLU A 5 15.81 -3.02 22.38
C GLU A 5 15.84 -3.09 20.85
N GLU A 6 14.67 -3.22 20.20
CA GLU A 6 14.50 -3.24 18.74
C GLU A 6 14.60 -1.85 18.10
N LEU A 7 14.65 -0.78 18.91
CA LEU A 7 14.74 0.62 18.45
C LEU A 7 16.18 1.15 18.43
N LYS A 8 17.17 0.34 18.81
CA LYS A 8 18.57 0.75 18.75
C LYS A 8 19.02 0.85 17.29
N THR A 9 19.32 2.08 16.85
CA THR A 9 19.88 2.34 15.52
C THR A 9 21.39 2.18 15.54
N GLU A 10 21.94 1.34 14.68
CA GLU A 10 23.38 1.22 14.44
C GLU A 10 23.79 2.04 13.21
N ARG A 11 24.95 2.72 13.26
CA ARG A 11 25.48 3.46 12.12
C ARG A 11 26.46 2.59 11.34
N LYS A 12 26.15 2.32 10.07
CA LYS A 12 27.07 1.67 9.13
C LYS A 12 27.30 2.55 7.92
N THR A 13 28.53 2.58 7.43
CA THR A 13 28.90 3.26 6.19
C THR A 13 28.65 2.34 5.00
N VAL A 14 27.95 2.84 3.98
CA VAL A 14 27.65 2.09 2.75
C VAL A 14 28.43 2.74 1.60
N LEU A 15 29.15 1.92 0.82
CA LEU A 15 29.80 2.35 -0.41
C LEU A 15 28.80 2.28 -1.55
N MET A 16 28.68 3.35 -2.33
CA MET A 16 27.76 3.43 -3.46
C MET A 16 28.39 4.23 -4.61
N THR A 17 27.84 4.06 -5.81
CA THR A 17 28.25 4.84 -6.97
C THR A 17 27.78 6.29 -6.85
N LYS A 18 28.49 7.22 -7.50
CA LYS A 18 28.09 8.64 -7.54
C LYS A 18 26.69 8.84 -8.12
N ALA A 19 26.31 8.03 -9.10
CA ALA A 19 24.98 8.06 -9.71
C ALA A 19 23.88 7.69 -8.71
N LEU A 20 24.08 6.62 -7.93
CA LEU A 20 23.11 6.20 -6.91
C LEU A 20 23.01 7.22 -5.76
N LEU A 21 24.13 7.83 -5.37
CA LEU A 21 24.11 8.91 -4.38
C LEU A 21 23.26 10.09 -4.87
N GLN A 22 23.47 10.53 -6.12
CA GLN A 22 22.71 11.64 -6.70
C GLN A 22 21.22 11.33 -6.81
N ASP A 23 20.87 10.09 -7.21
CA ASP A 23 19.48 9.63 -7.27
C ASP A 23 18.79 9.72 -5.91
N ILE A 24 19.45 9.25 -4.84
CA ILE A 24 18.93 9.31 -3.47
C ILE A 24 18.78 10.76 -3.00
N GLU A 25 19.75 11.63 -3.31
CA GLU A 25 19.71 13.05 -2.94
C GLU A 25 18.57 13.79 -3.66
N ASN A 26 18.35 13.51 -4.94
CA ASN A 26 17.26 14.08 -5.72
C ASN A 26 15.91 13.63 -5.17
N GLU A 27 15.70 12.34 -4.93
CA GLU A 27 14.46 11.82 -4.35
C GLU A 27 14.20 12.41 -2.95
N ALA A 28 15.25 12.55 -2.13
CA ALA A 28 15.15 13.16 -0.82
C ALA A 28 14.73 14.64 -0.91
N ALA A 29 15.26 15.39 -1.88
CA ALA A 29 14.91 16.77 -2.13
C ALA A 29 13.46 16.92 -2.62
N GLU A 30 13.03 16.10 -3.58
CA GLU A 30 11.65 16.08 -4.09
C GLU A 30 10.63 15.78 -2.99
N ARG A 31 10.97 14.89 -2.06
CA ARG A 31 10.11 14.46 -0.95
C ARG A 31 10.27 15.31 0.31
N GLY A 32 11.25 16.22 0.37
CA GLY A 32 11.54 17.04 1.55
C GLY A 32 12.02 16.24 2.77
N ILE A 33 12.68 15.10 2.56
CA ILE A 33 13.19 14.22 3.62
C ILE A 33 14.72 14.11 3.57
N LYS A 34 15.32 13.44 4.56
CA LYS A 34 16.78 13.22 4.58
C LYS A 34 17.17 12.08 3.64
N PRO A 35 18.32 12.13 2.94
CA PRO A 35 18.82 11.03 2.11
C PRO A 35 18.91 9.69 2.85
N ASN A 36 19.29 9.69 4.13
CA ASN A 36 19.31 8.46 4.94
C ASN A 36 17.92 7.84 5.17
N ALA A 37 16.85 8.64 5.17
CA ALA A 37 15.49 8.13 5.29
C ALA A 37 15.09 7.37 4.00
N VAL A 38 15.39 7.94 2.83
CA VAL A 38 15.21 7.28 1.53
C VAL A 38 15.99 5.96 1.48
N MET A 39 17.26 5.96 1.91
CA MET A 39 18.06 4.73 2.00
C MET A 39 17.43 3.68 2.91
N ASN A 40 17.02 4.07 4.12
CA ASN A 40 16.42 3.14 5.08
C ASN A 40 15.12 2.55 4.53
N GLU A 41 14.27 3.36 3.89
CA GLU A 41 13.06 2.90 3.22
C GLU A 41 13.40 1.89 2.13
N ARG A 42 14.32 2.22 1.21
CA ARG A 42 14.73 1.31 0.11
C ARG A 42 15.27 -0.03 0.64
N LEU A 43 16.05 -0.01 1.73
CA LEU A 43 16.56 -1.21 2.40
C LEU A 43 15.48 -1.99 3.15
N GLU A 44 14.50 -1.31 3.74
CA GLU A 44 13.33 -1.95 4.35
C GLU A 44 12.39 -2.56 3.29
N HIS A 45 12.23 -1.91 2.14
CA HIS A 45 11.32 -2.34 1.07
C HIS A 45 11.75 -3.67 0.43
N GLN A 46 13.04 -3.99 0.36
CA GLN A 46 13.47 -5.33 -0.09
C GLN A 46 12.94 -6.46 0.80
N ASN A 47 12.70 -6.18 2.09
CA ASN A 47 12.24 -7.17 3.07
C ASN A 47 10.74 -7.06 3.40
N ARG A 48 10.03 -6.08 2.83
CA ARG A 48 8.59 -5.97 2.94
C ARG A 48 7.98 -6.55 1.67
N ASP A 49 7.42 -7.74 1.80
CA ASP A 49 6.53 -8.32 0.81
C ASP A 49 5.55 -7.22 0.38
N ASN A 50 5.61 -6.77 -0.88
CA ASN A 50 4.81 -5.66 -1.43
C ASN A 50 3.30 -5.99 -1.47
N THR A 51 2.89 -7.02 -0.75
CA THR A 51 1.51 -7.40 -0.55
C THR A 51 0.84 -6.31 0.28
N PRO A 52 -0.18 -5.61 -0.27
CA PRO A 52 -0.96 -4.68 0.52
C PRO A 52 -1.43 -5.39 1.79
N SER A 53 -1.44 -4.68 2.92
CA SER A 53 -2.02 -5.28 4.13
C SER A 53 -3.44 -5.76 3.79
N LYS A 54 -3.87 -6.91 4.32
CA LYS A 54 -5.21 -7.46 4.03
C LYS A 54 -6.31 -6.42 4.19
N MET A 55 -6.15 -5.48 5.14
CA MET A 55 -7.06 -4.36 5.38
C MET A 55 -7.18 -3.39 4.20
N VAL A 56 -6.08 -3.09 3.50
CA VAL A 56 -6.09 -2.21 2.31
C VAL A 56 -6.84 -2.91 1.17
N ALA A 57 -6.57 -4.20 0.95
CA ALA A 57 -7.29 -4.97 -0.06
C ALA A 57 -8.81 -5.06 0.22
N PHE A 58 -9.21 -5.21 1.50
CA PHE A 58 -10.63 -5.17 1.89
C PHE A 58 -11.25 -3.80 1.65
N GLN A 59 -10.54 -2.73 1.95
CA GLN A 59 -11.03 -1.37 1.78
C GLN A 59 -11.17 -0.99 0.29
N ASP A 60 -10.22 -1.40 -0.54
CA ASP A 60 -10.27 -1.20 -1.99
C ASP A 60 -11.44 -1.98 -2.61
N TYR A 61 -11.64 -3.24 -2.21
CA TYR A 61 -12.79 -4.03 -2.64
C TYR A 61 -14.12 -3.39 -2.24
N ALA A 62 -14.25 -2.92 -0.98
CA ALA A 62 -15.46 -2.25 -0.52
C ALA A 62 -15.72 -0.95 -1.30
N ASN A 63 -14.68 -0.17 -1.60
CA ASN A 63 -14.78 1.06 -2.38
C ASN A 63 -15.19 0.78 -3.84
N GLU A 64 -14.66 -0.27 -4.46
CA GLU A 64 -15.08 -0.69 -5.80
C GLU A 64 -16.51 -1.22 -5.81
N ALA A 65 -16.92 -2.00 -4.81
CA ALA A 65 -18.29 -2.47 -4.68
C ALA A 65 -19.28 -1.31 -4.56
N VAL A 66 -18.97 -0.29 -3.74
CA VAL A 66 -19.79 0.93 -3.63
C VAL A 66 -19.88 1.67 -4.97
N LYS A 67 -18.77 1.84 -5.70
CA LYS A 67 -18.78 2.46 -7.04
C LYS A 67 -19.60 1.68 -8.06
N MET A 68 -19.59 0.34 -8.00
CA MET A 68 -20.41 -0.49 -8.86
C MET A 68 -21.90 -0.39 -8.50
N MET A 69 -22.21 -0.32 -7.20
CA MET A 69 -23.57 -0.11 -6.72
C MET A 69 -24.12 1.28 -7.07
N GLU A 70 -23.30 2.33 -7.05
CA GLU A 70 -23.70 3.69 -7.44
C GLU A 70 -24.11 3.80 -8.91
N LYS A 71 -23.58 2.94 -9.79
CA LYS A 71 -23.95 2.92 -11.22
C LYS A 71 -25.32 2.33 -11.50
N HIS A 72 -25.90 1.60 -10.55
CA HIS A 72 -27.21 0.98 -10.68
C HIS A 72 -28.21 1.74 -9.80
N SER A 73 -29.35 2.12 -10.37
CA SER A 73 -30.41 2.69 -9.52
C SER A 73 -30.82 1.66 -8.46
N LYS A 74 -31.26 2.11 -7.27
CA LYS A 74 -31.66 1.21 -6.17
C LYS A 74 -32.64 0.10 -6.63
N LYS A 75 -33.53 0.43 -7.59
CA LYS A 75 -34.45 -0.52 -8.24
C LYS A 75 -33.74 -1.59 -9.08
N GLU A 76 -32.66 -1.25 -9.77
CA GLU A 76 -31.89 -2.20 -10.58
C GLU A 76 -31.06 -3.12 -9.70
N ALA A 77 -30.48 -2.61 -8.60
CA ALA A 77 -29.78 -3.43 -7.62
C ALA A 77 -30.72 -4.46 -6.96
N GLU A 78 -31.92 -4.03 -6.52
CA GLU A 78 -32.94 -4.92 -5.96
C GLU A 78 -33.44 -5.95 -6.98
N TYR A 79 -33.56 -5.58 -8.26
CA TYR A 79 -33.94 -6.51 -9.34
C TYR A 79 -32.85 -7.55 -9.63
N LEU A 80 -31.58 -7.15 -9.63
CA LEU A 80 -30.44 -8.03 -9.83
C LEU A 80 -30.23 -8.97 -8.64
N GLU A 81 -30.39 -8.47 -7.40
CA GLU A 81 -30.34 -9.27 -6.18
C GLU A 81 -31.40 -10.37 -6.20
N ARG A 82 -32.65 -10.04 -6.57
CA ARG A 82 -33.73 -11.02 -6.67
C ARG A 82 -33.43 -12.12 -7.71
N LYS A 83 -32.90 -11.74 -8.88
CA LYS A 83 -32.50 -12.72 -9.91
C LYS A 83 -31.32 -13.59 -9.48
N ALA A 84 -30.34 -13.03 -8.79
CA ALA A 84 -29.21 -13.78 -8.26
C ALA A 84 -29.66 -14.79 -7.19
N HIS A 85 -30.64 -14.41 -6.36
CA HIS A 85 -31.21 -15.29 -5.34
C HIS A 85 -32.02 -16.45 -5.95
N GLU A 86 -32.79 -16.20 -7.00
CA GLU A 86 -33.50 -17.24 -7.76
C GLU A 86 -32.54 -18.25 -8.41
N LEU A 87 -31.38 -17.79 -8.90
CA LEU A 87 -30.35 -18.67 -9.48
C LEU A 87 -29.58 -19.48 -8.42
N TRP A 88 -29.44 -18.97 -7.20
CA TRP A 88 -28.76 -19.66 -6.09
C TRP A 88 -29.63 -20.73 -5.43
N MET A 89 -30.95 -20.54 -5.46
CA MET A 89 -31.94 -21.46 -4.89
C MET A 89 -32.24 -22.68 -5.80
N PHE A 90 -31.64 -22.73 -6.99
CA PHE A 90 -31.64 -23.89 -7.89
C PHE A 90 -30.35 -24.70 -7.74
#